data_AF-A0A9Q4KPZ4-F1
#
_entry.id   AF-A0A9Q4KPZ4-F1
#
_cell.length_a   1.000
_cell.length_b   1.000
_cell.length_c   1.000
_cell.angle_alpha   90.00
_cell.angle_beta   90.00
_cell.angle_gamma   90.00
#
_symmetry.space_group_name_H-M   'P 1'
#
loop_
_entity.id
_entity.type
_entity.pdbx_description
1 polymer ?
#
loop_
_entity_poly.entity_id
_entity_poly.type
_entity_poly.pdbx_seq_one_letter_code
_entity_poly.pdbx_strand_id
1 'polypeptide(L)'
;MKPHKFSITLLIALSSMAFANSNNESLKDALLNTKFNSELKAWYWDKTDETSKFNNENITNFALELGLKTGDLYGFYLGSTAQIAFAPIGKKNAKLLYNG
;
A
#
# COMPACT_ATOMS: atom_id res chain seq x y z
N MET A 1 2.76 18.96 -31.46
CA MET A 1 3.83 19.49 -30.57
C MET A 1 4.50 18.32 -29.87
N LYS A 2 5.84 18.20 -29.95
CA LYS A 2 6.61 17.09 -29.34
C LYS A 2 6.86 17.38 -27.84
N PRO A 3 6.38 16.55 -26.88
CA PRO A 3 6.44 16.86 -25.45
C PRO A 3 7.78 16.55 -24.76
N HIS A 4 8.76 15.98 -25.47
CA HIS A 4 9.98 15.43 -24.86
C HIS A 4 10.84 16.44 -24.07
N LYS A 5 10.82 17.73 -24.43
CA LYS A 5 11.61 18.75 -23.73
C LYS A 5 11.04 19.11 -22.36
N PHE A 6 9.73 18.96 -22.15
CA PHE A 6 9.09 19.30 -20.88
C PHE A 6 9.34 18.22 -19.81
N SER A 7 9.44 16.95 -20.23
CA SER A 7 9.65 15.82 -19.33
C SER A 7 11.05 15.80 -18.70
N ILE A 8 12.10 16.16 -19.44
CA ILE A 8 13.48 16.16 -18.93
C ILE A 8 13.69 17.33 -17.94
N THR A 9 13.18 18.52 -18.26
CA THR A 9 13.25 19.67 -17.35
C THR A 9 12.48 19.42 -16.06
N LEU A 10 11.32 18.75 -16.14
CA LEU A 10 10.56 18.32 -14.97
C LEU A 10 11.36 17.32 -14.11
N LEU A 11 12.02 16.35 -14.74
CA LEU A 11 12.85 15.35 -14.05
C LEU A 11 14.06 15.99 -13.34
N ILE A 12 14.72 16.96 -14.00
CA ILE A 12 15.83 17.71 -13.40
C ILE A 12 15.34 18.59 -12.25
N ALA A 13 14.21 19.29 -12.40
CA ALA A 13 13.62 20.12 -11.35
C ALA A 13 13.22 19.30 -10.10
N LEU A 14 12.59 18.13 -10.32
CA LEU A 14 12.27 17.17 -9.26
C LEU A 14 13.53 16.65 -8.55
N SER A 15 14.60 16.37 -9.31
CA SER A 15 15.87 15.92 -8.73
C SER A 15 16.54 17.01 -7.87
N SER A 16 16.53 18.27 -8.30
CA SER A 16 17.11 19.39 -7.54
C SER A 16 16.35 19.69 -6.24
N MET A 17 15.04 19.42 -6.19
CA MET A 17 14.24 19.58 -4.97
C MET A 17 14.50 18.47 -3.95
N ALA A 18 14.90 17.27 -4.38
CA ALA A 18 15.23 16.17 -3.47
C ALA A 18 16.49 16.47 -2.62
N PHE A 19 17.50 17.12 -3.22
CA PHE A 19 18.75 17.48 -2.52
C PHE A 19 18.62 18.72 -1.63
N ALA A 20 17.60 19.57 -1.84
CA ALA A 20 17.44 20.82 -1.08
C ALA A 20 16.76 20.64 0.29
N ASN A 21 16.09 19.51 0.52
CA ASN A 21 15.28 19.24 1.73
C ASN A 21 15.84 18.10 2.61
N SER A 22 17.06 17.62 2.34
CA SER A 22 17.64 16.52 3.11
C SER A 22 18.08 16.98 4.50
N ASN A 23 17.19 16.86 5.48
CA ASN A 23 17.44 17.23 6.88
C ASN A 23 18.36 16.23 7.63
N ASN A 24 18.59 15.03 7.08
CA ASN A 24 19.49 14.05 7.70
C ASN A 24 20.66 13.74 6.76
N GLU A 25 21.86 14.09 7.19
CA GLU A 25 23.11 13.84 6.45
C GLU A 25 23.72 12.47 6.76
N SER A 26 23.09 11.67 7.64
CA SER A 26 23.60 10.37 8.10
C SER A 26 22.55 9.26 8.03
N LEU A 27 22.99 8.05 7.64
CA LEU A 27 22.19 6.83 7.65
C LEU A 27 21.61 6.55 9.05
N LYS A 28 22.37 6.89 10.11
CA LYS A 28 21.93 6.73 11.49
C LYS A 28 20.67 7.56 11.77
N ASP A 29 20.67 8.82 11.34
CA ASP A 29 19.55 9.72 11.58
C ASP A 29 18.33 9.34 10.72
N ALA A 30 18.55 8.84 9.50
CA ALA A 30 17.48 8.26 8.68
C ALA A 30 16.85 7.01 9.34
N LEU A 31 17.65 6.15 9.97
CA LEU A 31 17.15 4.98 10.69
C LEU A 31 16.43 5.36 12.00
N LEU A 32 16.93 6.36 12.74
CA LEU A 32 16.28 6.84 13.96
C LEU A 32 14.95 7.54 13.68
N ASN A 33 14.83 8.22 12.53
CA ASN A 33 13.60 8.85 12.08
C ASN A 33 12.66 7.89 11.31
N THR A 34 12.84 6.58 11.46
CA THR A 34 11.94 5.60 10.84
C THR A 34 10.54 5.71 11.42
N LYS A 35 9.57 5.87 10.53
CA LYS A 35 8.14 5.87 10.85
C LYS A 35 7.58 4.48 10.63
N PHE A 36 6.88 3.99 11.65
CA PHE A 36 6.10 2.78 11.59
C PHE A 36 4.61 3.15 11.48
N ASN A 37 3.92 2.54 10.54
CA ASN A 37 2.47 2.66 10.37
C ASN A 37 1.86 1.25 10.48
N SER A 38 0.76 1.14 11.20
CA SER A 38 -0.02 -0.11 11.29
C SER A 38 -1.48 0.20 11.04
N GLU A 39 -2.06 -0.44 10.03
CA GLU A 39 -3.46 -0.25 9.67
C GLU A 39 -4.20 -1.59 9.73
N LEU A 40 -5.26 -1.63 10.52
CA LEU A 40 -6.20 -2.75 10.55
C LEU A 40 -7.37 -2.44 9.62
N LYS A 41 -7.54 -3.26 8.59
CA LYS A 41 -8.59 -3.14 7.58
C LYS A 41 -9.58 -4.27 7.78
N ALA A 42 -10.87 -3.96 7.78
CA ALA A 42 -11.93 -4.95 7.77
C ALA A 42 -12.88 -4.63 6.63
N TRP A 43 -13.18 -5.62 5.81
CA TRP A 43 -14.14 -5.49 4.71
C TRP A 43 -15.24 -6.52 4.85
N TYR A 44 -16.47 -6.07 4.70
CA TYR A 44 -17.64 -6.93 4.60
C TYR A 44 -18.11 -6.93 3.15
N TRP A 45 -18.19 -8.11 2.55
CA TRP A 45 -18.66 -8.29 1.18
C TRP A 45 -19.92 -9.15 1.21
N ASP A 46 -20.97 -8.64 0.58
CA ASP A 46 -22.23 -9.35 0.37
C ASP A 46 -22.49 -9.42 -1.14
N LYS A 47 -22.78 -10.62 -1.63
CA LYS A 47 -23.15 -10.83 -3.03
C LYS A 47 -24.42 -11.67 -3.09
N THR A 48 -25.48 -11.06 -3.59
CA THR A 48 -26.73 -11.74 -3.92
C THR A 48 -26.75 -12.01 -5.43
N ASP A 49 -26.86 -13.28 -5.80
CA ASP A 49 -27.05 -13.72 -7.19
C ASP A 49 -28.24 -14.67 -7.25
N GLU A 50 -29.34 -14.18 -7.81
CA GLU A 50 -30.62 -14.90 -7.89
C GLU A 50 -30.58 -16.09 -8.85
N THR A 51 -29.54 -16.18 -9.71
CA THR A 51 -29.38 -17.27 -10.69
C THR A 51 -28.48 -18.40 -10.21
N SER A 52 -27.80 -18.22 -9.08
CA SER A 52 -26.87 -19.20 -8.51
C SER A 52 -27.54 -20.07 -7.43
N LYS A 53 -27.17 -21.36 -7.37
CA LYS A 53 -27.58 -22.29 -6.28
C LYS A 53 -27.16 -21.81 -4.89
N PHE A 54 -26.21 -20.88 -4.81
CA PHE A 54 -25.73 -20.26 -3.58
C PHE A 54 -26.20 -18.81 -3.54
N ASN A 55 -27.50 -18.64 -3.25
CA ASN A 55 -28.13 -17.35 -3.13
C ASN A 55 -27.81 -16.78 -1.73
N ASN A 56 -27.06 -15.68 -1.69
CA ASN A 56 -26.61 -14.95 -0.50
C ASN A 56 -25.37 -15.54 0.20
N GLU A 57 -24.20 -15.20 -0.32
CA GLU A 57 -22.90 -15.58 0.25
C GLU A 57 -22.21 -14.33 0.79
N ASN A 58 -21.85 -14.37 2.08
CA ASN A 58 -21.18 -13.29 2.77
C ASN A 58 -19.76 -13.72 3.17
N ILE A 59 -18.83 -12.78 3.08
CA ILE A 59 -17.46 -12.98 3.53
C ILE A 59 -16.96 -11.71 4.22
N THR A 60 -16.41 -11.91 5.41
CA THR A 60 -15.74 -10.87 6.17
C THR A 60 -14.25 -11.10 6.08
N ASN A 61 -13.56 -10.14 5.48
CA ASN A 61 -12.11 -10.12 5.33
C ASN A 61 -11.51 -9.19 6.37
N PHE A 62 -10.42 -9.63 6.99
CA PHE A 62 -9.58 -8.80 7.84
C PHE A 62 -8.20 -8.74 7.18
N ALA A 63 -7.60 -7.56 7.17
CA ALA A 63 -6.21 -7.40 6.83
C ALA A 63 -5.48 -6.53 7.86
N LEU A 64 -4.21 -6.83 8.03
CA LEU A 64 -3.27 -6.01 8.75
C LEU A 64 -2.21 -5.57 7.76
N GLU A 65 -2.02 -4.26 7.66
CA GLU A 65 -0.97 -3.64 6.85
C GLU A 65 0.04 -2.98 7.77
N LEU A 66 1.30 -3.37 7.63
CA LEU A 66 2.43 -2.86 8.38
C LEU A 66 3.33 -2.12 7.40
N GLY A 67 3.45 -0.81 7.58
CA GLY A 67 4.32 0.06 6.82
C GLY A 67 5.53 0.48 7.65
N LEU A 68 6.72 0.37 7.06
CA LEU A 68 7.97 0.92 7.57
C LEU A 68 8.49 1.92 6.56
N LYS A 69 8.81 3.14 6.99
CA LYS A 69 9.42 4.17 6.16
C LYS A 69 10.55 4.83 6.91
N THR A 70 11.78 4.70 6.44
CA THR A 70 12.94 5.39 7.02
C THR A 70 12.77 6.91 6.85
N GLY A 71 13.48 7.68 7.67
CA GLY A 71 13.70 9.09 7.40
C GLY A 71 14.43 9.31 6.07
N ASP A 72 14.44 10.55 5.61
CA ASP A 72 15.13 10.92 4.38
C ASP A 72 16.65 10.88 4.60
N LEU A 73 17.38 10.24 3.70
CA LEU A 73 18.83 10.18 3.57
C LEU A 73 19.21 10.82 2.23
N TYR A 74 19.81 12.01 2.25
CA TYR A 74 20.12 12.78 1.03
C TYR A 74 18.91 12.96 0.08
N GLY A 75 17.69 13.04 0.61
CA GLY A 75 16.46 13.18 -0.16
C GLY A 75 15.85 11.86 -0.66
N PHE A 76 16.48 10.72 -0.35
CA PHE A 76 15.96 9.38 -0.62
C PHE A 76 15.46 8.74 0.66
N TYR A 77 14.44 7.88 0.59
CA TYR A 77 14.00 7.08 1.73
C TYR A 77 13.83 5.62 1.31
N LEU A 78 13.95 4.71 2.27
CA LEU A 78 13.60 3.31 2.09
C LEU A 78 12.26 3.06 2.77
N GLY A 79 11.37 2.40 2.06
CA GLY A 79 10.06 1.99 2.56
C GLY A 79 9.82 0.52 2.29
N SER A 80 9.18 -0.16 3.23
CA SER A 80 8.68 -1.52 3.06
C SER A 80 7.27 -1.60 3.61
N THR A 81 6.40 -2.30 2.89
CA THR A 81 5.03 -2.56 3.32
C THR A 81 4.81 -4.06 3.32
N ALA A 82 4.40 -4.60 4.45
CA ALA A 82 3.93 -5.97 4.59
C ALA A 82 2.42 -5.96 4.80
N GLN A 83 1.69 -6.75 4.02
CA GLN A 83 0.25 -6.90 4.17
C GLN A 83 -0.08 -8.37 4.38
N ILE A 84 -0.87 -8.65 5.40
CA ILE A 84 -1.47 -9.98 5.61
C ILE A 84 -2.98 -9.82 5.57
N ALA A 85 -3.66 -10.68 4.81
CA ALA A 85 -5.10 -10.70 4.71
C ALA A 85 -5.60 -12.11 5.03
N PHE A 86 -6.65 -12.20 5.82
CA PHE A 86 -7.29 -13.46 6.18
C PHE A 86 -8.80 -13.29 6.24
N ALA A 87 -9.51 -14.33 5.83
CA ALA A 87 -10.97 -14.37 5.70
C ALA A 87 -11.53 -15.50 6.57
N PRO A 88 -11.56 -15.35 7.91
CA PRO A 88 -11.93 -16.43 8.82
C PRO A 88 -13.45 -16.60 8.94
N ILE A 89 -14.22 -15.55 8.63
CA ILE A 89 -15.67 -15.51 8.78
C ILE A 89 -16.27 -15.45 7.37
N GLY A 90 -16.82 -16.58 6.91
CA GLY A 90 -17.53 -16.70 5.65
C GLY A 90 -18.28 -18.03 5.58
N LYS A 91 -19.34 -18.09 4.80
CA LYS A 91 -20.08 -19.35 4.56
C LYS A 91 -19.17 -20.37 3.88
N LYS A 92 -19.36 -21.67 4.17
CA LYS A 92 -18.52 -22.79 3.66
C LYS A 92 -18.35 -22.77 2.13
N ASN A 93 -19.30 -22.19 1.40
CA ASN A 93 -19.30 -22.11 -0.07
C ASN A 93 -18.74 -20.79 -0.62
N ALA A 94 -18.56 -19.76 0.21
CA ALA A 94 -18.02 -18.46 -0.21
C ALA A 94 -16.58 -18.58 -0.74
N LYS A 95 -15.80 -19.53 -0.20
CA LYS A 95 -14.41 -19.78 -0.66
C LYS A 95 -14.35 -20.40 -2.06
N LEU A 96 -15.41 -21.09 -2.51
CA LEU A 96 -15.54 -21.66 -3.87
C LEU A 96 -16.00 -20.63 -4.91
N LEU A 97 -16.62 -19.53 -4.48
CA LEU A 97 -17.07 -18.44 -5.37
C LEU A 97 -16.00 -17.34 -5.58
N TYR A 98 -15.05 -17.20 -4.65
CA TYR A 98 -13.99 -16.18 -4.72
C TYR A 98 -12.60 -16.74 -5.10
N ASN A 99 -12.36 -18.06 -5.01
CA ASN A 99 -11.24 -18.74 -5.69
C ASN A 99 -11.71 -19.15 -7.09
N GLY A 100 -11.72 -18.20 -8.04
CA GLY A 100 -11.69 -18.52 -9.46
C GLY A 100 -10.31 -18.98 -9.88
#